data_AF-A0A821EW30-F1
#
_entry.id   AF-A0A821EW30-F1
#
_cell.length_a   1.000
_cell.length_b   1.000
_cell.length_c   1.000
_cell.angle_alpha   90.00
_cell.angle_beta   90.00
_cell.angle_gamma   90.00
#
_symmetry.space_group_name_H-M   'P 1'
#
loop_
_entity.id
_entity.type
_entity.pdbx_description
1 polymer ?
#
loop_
_entity_poly.entity_id
_entity_poly.type
_entity_poly.pdbx_seq_one_letter_code
_entity_poly.pdbx_strand_id
1 'polypeptide(L)'
;LNSIPFSGSNSQEVSDWIEDFDDKCDQLQLGDVQRLSVAINLLTGNAKLWYDTHKHTIDDWITLKNKLTTYFKLVTGIDQFQLEQKLYNRRRQPNELAIDYCQCS
;
A
#
# COMPACT_ATOMS: atom_id res chain seq x y z
N LEU A 1 -15.29 12.05 7.16
CA LEU A 1 -14.10 12.21 6.30
C LEU A 1 -14.31 11.32 5.08
N ASN A 2 -14.54 11.89 3.89
CA ASN A 2 -14.61 11.08 2.65
C ASN A 2 -13.17 10.78 2.19
N SER A 3 -12.45 9.93 2.93
CA SER A 3 -11.15 9.42 2.49
C SER A 3 -11.26 7.98 2.05
N ILE A 4 -10.43 7.62 1.06
CA ILE A 4 -10.40 6.29 0.48
C ILE A 4 -9.70 5.36 1.50
N PRO A 5 -10.30 4.21 1.85
CA PRO A 5 -9.65 3.23 2.72
C PRO A 5 -8.37 2.68 2.08
N PHE A 6 -7.33 2.46 2.88
CA PHE A 6 -6.09 1.83 2.42
C PHE A 6 -6.11 0.34 2.74
N SER A 7 -6.02 -0.50 1.70
CA SER A 7 -6.06 -1.96 1.85
C SER A 7 -4.67 -2.61 1.92
N GLY A 8 -3.63 -1.93 1.42
CA GLY A 8 -2.28 -2.50 1.27
C GLY A 8 -2.16 -3.58 0.18
N SER A 9 -3.11 -3.65 -0.75
CA SER A 9 -3.13 -4.66 -1.83
C SER A 9 -3.61 -4.12 -3.18
N ASN A 10 -4.37 -3.02 -3.18
CA ASN A 10 -4.78 -2.36 -4.40
C ASN A 10 -3.59 -1.52 -4.84
N SER A 11 -3.39 -1.33 -6.15
CA SER A 11 -2.30 -0.55 -6.77
C SER A 11 -2.15 0.92 -6.30
N GLN A 12 -2.84 1.31 -5.24
CA GLN A 12 -2.64 2.54 -4.50
C GLN A 12 -1.30 2.48 -3.76
N GLU A 13 -0.41 3.38 -4.13
CA GLU A 13 0.83 3.59 -3.42
C GLU A 13 0.56 4.12 -2.01
N VAL A 14 1.31 3.59 -1.05
CA VAL A 14 1.21 4.00 0.36
C VAL A 14 1.53 5.49 0.53
N SER A 15 2.47 6.01 -0.26
CA SER A 15 2.88 7.42 -0.23
C SER A 15 1.72 8.34 -0.62
N ASP A 16 1.04 8.03 -1.71
CA ASP A 16 -0.08 8.82 -2.23
C ASP A 16 -1.26 8.83 -1.25
N TRP A 17 -1.56 7.67 -0.65
CA TRP A 17 -2.60 7.59 0.36
C TRP A 17 -2.29 8.44 1.60
N ILE A 18 -1.04 8.45 2.04
CA ILE A 18 -0.59 9.25 3.18
C ILE A 18 -0.67 10.75 2.88
N GLU A 19 -0.26 11.17 1.68
CA GLU A 19 -0.33 12.56 1.24
C GLU A 19 -1.80 13.05 1.19
N ASP A 20 -2.67 12.30 0.52
CA ASP A 20 -4.12 12.58 0.47
C ASP A 20 -4.76 12.65 1.86
N PHE A 21 -4.29 11.80 2.78
CA PHE A 21 -4.79 11.77 4.15
C PHE A 21 -4.30 12.98 4.96
N ASP A 22 -3.02 13.32 4.87
CA ASP A 22 -2.44 14.48 5.55
C ASP A 22 -3.10 15.78 5.09
N ASP A 23 -3.30 15.96 3.78
CA ASP A 23 -3.97 17.13 3.22
C ASP A 23 -5.40 17.30 3.77
N LYS A 24 -6.15 16.19 3.88
CA LYS A 24 -7.51 16.22 4.47
C LYS A 24 -7.48 16.50 5.96
N CYS A 25 -6.50 15.95 6.67
CA CYS A 25 -6.34 16.23 8.10
C CYS A 25 -6.00 17.70 8.35
N ASP A 26 -5.16 18.31 7.50
CA ASP A 26 -4.79 19.71 7.56
C ASP A 26 -5.99 20.62 7.25
N GLN A 27 -6.77 20.30 6.20
CA GLN A 27 -8.01 21.03 5.88
C GLN A 27 -9.04 21.00 7.02
N LEU A 28 -9.12 19.88 7.74
CA LEU A 28 -10.03 19.69 8.85
C LEU A 28 -9.43 20.05 10.21
N GLN A 29 -8.18 20.54 10.22
CA GLN A 29 -7.43 20.92 11.42
C GLN A 29 -7.40 19.80 12.48
N LEU A 30 -7.26 18.55 12.04
CA LEU A 30 -7.19 17.41 12.95
C LEU A 30 -5.87 17.42 13.72
N GLY A 31 -5.99 17.31 15.04
CA GLY A 31 -4.84 17.10 15.92
C GLY A 31 -4.29 15.68 15.82
N ASP A 32 -3.06 15.46 16.29
CA ASP A 32 -2.31 14.22 16.11
C ASP A 32 -3.07 12.95 16.56
N VAL A 33 -3.71 12.99 17.73
CA VAL A 33 -4.54 11.88 18.26
C VAL A 33 -5.73 11.58 17.34
N GLN A 34 -6.36 12.61 16.78
CA GLN A 34 -7.48 12.45 15.84
C GLN A 34 -7.00 11.87 14.51
N ARG A 35 -5.85 12.35 14.00
CA ARG A 35 -5.23 11.80 12.79
C ARG A 35 -4.96 10.31 12.95
N LEU A 36 -4.30 9.92 14.04
CA LEU A 36 -4.01 8.52 14.31
C LEU A 36 -5.30 7.68 14.35
N SER A 37 -6.31 8.13 15.11
CA SER A 37 -7.59 7.41 15.23
C SER A 37 -8.30 7.25 13.89
N VAL A 38 -8.38 8.32 13.08
CA VAL A 38 -9.03 8.28 11.77
C VAL A 38 -8.23 7.41 10.80
N ALA A 39 -6.91 7.52 10.78
CA ALA A 39 -6.05 6.71 9.92
C ALA A 39 -6.25 5.22 10.18
N ILE A 40 -6.27 4.79 11.45
CA ILE A 40 -6.50 3.39 11.84
C ILE A 40 -7.86 2.89 11.34
N ASN A 41 -8.91 3.72 11.41
CA ASN A 41 -10.25 3.38 10.93
C ASN A 41 -10.34 3.28 9.39
N LEU A 42 -9.43 3.92 8.67
CA LEU A 42 -9.33 3.84 7.21
C LEU A 42 -8.45 2.68 6.74
N LEU A 43 -7.74 1.98 7.64
CA LEU A 43 -7.01 0.77 7.28
C LEU A 43 -7.99 -0.39 7.09
N THR A 44 -7.84 -1.09 5.98
CA THR A 44 -8.62 -2.28 5.61
C THR A 44 -7.68 -3.37 5.09
N GLY A 45 -8.20 -4.57 4.83
CA GLY A 45 -7.44 -5.65 4.19
C GLY A 45 -6.10 -5.97 4.87
N ASN A 46 -5.03 -6.07 4.06
CA ASN A 46 -3.68 -6.38 4.51
C ASN A 46 -3.10 -5.29 5.42
N ALA A 47 -3.42 -4.02 5.16
CA ALA A 47 -2.97 -2.91 6.00
C ALA A 47 -3.57 -2.98 7.40
N LYS A 48 -4.84 -3.40 7.52
CA LYS A 48 -5.49 -3.58 8.82
C LYS A 48 -4.88 -4.75 9.60
N LEU A 49 -4.67 -5.89 8.94
CA LEU A 49 -4.02 -7.06 9.54
C LEU A 49 -2.59 -6.73 10.01
N TRP A 50 -1.83 -6.01 9.20
CA TRP A 50 -0.50 -5.53 9.55
C TRP A 50 -0.55 -4.63 10.79
N TYR A 51 -1.48 -3.66 10.83
CA TYR A 51 -1.64 -2.77 11.97
C TYR A 51 -1.97 -3.55 13.24
N ASP A 52 -2.91 -4.49 13.20
CA ASP A 52 -3.31 -5.27 14.38
C ASP A 52 -2.14 -6.06 14.99
N THR A 53 -1.15 -6.44 14.18
CA THR A 53 0.09 -7.12 14.60
C THR A 53 1.09 -6.13 15.24
N HIS A 54 1.13 -4.88 14.79
CA HIS A 54 2.16 -3.89 15.17
C HIS A 54 1.66 -2.76 16.07
N LYS A 55 0.36 -2.72 16.39
CA LYS A 55 -0.32 -1.64 17.13
C LYS A 55 0.30 -1.26 18.47
N HIS A 56 1.01 -2.19 19.13
CA HIS A 56 1.69 -1.96 20.40
C HIS A 56 2.98 -1.11 20.26
N THR A 57 3.39 -0.79 19.03
CA THR A 57 4.57 0.03 18.73
C THR A 57 4.21 1.33 18.02
N ILE A 58 2.94 1.72 18.05
CA ILE A 58 2.38 2.84 17.28
C ILE A 58 1.55 3.69 18.24
N ASP A 59 2.15 4.80 18.68
CA ASP A 59 1.55 5.70 19.68
C ASP A 59 1.10 7.05 19.08
N ASP A 60 1.59 7.39 17.89
CA ASP A 60 1.32 8.65 17.19
C ASP A 60 1.22 8.44 15.67
N TRP A 61 0.69 9.45 14.98
CA TRP A 61 0.50 9.40 13.53
C TRP A 61 1.82 9.29 12.77
N ILE A 62 2.88 9.96 13.24
CA ILE A 62 4.21 9.96 12.60
C ILE A 62 4.79 8.53 12.58
N THR A 63 4.66 7.81 13.69
CA THR A 63 5.11 6.44 13.85
C THR A 63 4.32 5.49 12.96
N LEU A 64 2.99 5.66 12.88
CA LEU A 64 2.15 4.91 11.95
C LEU A 64 2.60 5.14 10.50
N LYS A 65 2.70 6.40 10.08
CA LYS A 65 3.13 6.84 8.75
C LYS A 65 4.46 6.21 8.34
N ASN A 66 5.47 6.30 9.19
CA ASN A 66 6.81 5.78 8.93
C ASN A 66 6.82 4.26 8.77
N LYS A 67 6.16 3.54 9.69
CA LYS A 67 6.13 2.07 9.67
C LYS A 67 5.30 1.53 8.49
N LEU A 68 4.18 2.17 8.19
CA LEU A 68 3.28 1.78 7.10
C LEU A 68 3.95 2.04 5.74
N THR A 69 4.61 3.19 5.58
CA THR A 69 5.45 3.47 4.40
C THR A 69 6.56 2.43 4.25
N THR A 70 7.31 2.16 5.32
CA THR A 70 8.42 1.20 5.27
C THR A 70 7.93 -0.18 4.83
N TYR A 71 6.88 -0.70 5.47
CA TYR A 71 6.36 -2.02 5.17
C TYR A 71 5.80 -2.12 3.75
N PHE A 72 4.88 -1.23 3.38
CA PHE A 72 4.17 -1.35 2.11
C PHE A 72 5.01 -0.90 0.91
N LYS A 73 5.97 0.02 1.08
CA LYS A 73 6.93 0.38 0.02
C LYS A 73 7.96 -0.72 -0.25
N LEU A 74 8.36 -1.46 0.79
CA LEU A 74 9.20 -2.65 0.64
C LEU A 74 8.44 -3.77 -0.07
N VAL A 75 7.18 -4.00 0.31
CA VAL A 75 6.33 -5.03 -0.30
C VAL A 75 6.04 -4.71 -1.77
N THR A 76 5.66 -3.47 -2.12
CA THR A 76 5.44 -3.09 -3.53
C THR A 76 6.73 -3.15 -4.34
N GLY A 77 7.87 -2.72 -3.78
CA GLY A 77 9.16 -2.82 -4.46
C GLY A 77 9.61 -4.26 -4.72
N ILE A 78 9.37 -5.18 -3.77
CA ILE A 78 9.67 -6.61 -3.96
C ILE A 78 8.70 -7.24 -4.96
N ASP A 79 7.41 -6.95 -4.87
CA ASP A 79 6.39 -7.57 -5.72
C ASP A 79 6.49 -7.06 -7.17
N GLN A 80 6.79 -5.77 -7.37
CA GLN A 80 7.10 -5.21 -8.69
C GLN A 80 8.37 -5.82 -9.27
N PHE A 81 9.45 -5.91 -8.50
CA PHE A 81 10.68 -6.55 -8.97
C PHE A 81 10.47 -8.04 -9.30
N GLN A 82 9.71 -8.77 -8.48
CA GLN A 82 9.36 -10.17 -8.77
C GLN A 82 8.43 -10.32 -9.97
N LEU A 83 7.50 -9.38 -10.18
CA LEU A 83 6.62 -9.33 -11.35
C LEU A 83 7.44 -9.05 -12.62
N GLU A 84 8.31 -8.05 -12.59
CA GLU A 84 9.23 -7.71 -13.69
C GLU A 84 10.17 -8.89 -13.98
N GLN A 85 10.69 -9.57 -12.96
CA GLN A 85 11.45 -10.81 -13.16
C GLN A 85 10.61 -11.94 -13.77
N LYS A 86 9.36 -12.12 -13.35
CA LYS A 86 8.48 -13.15 -13.92
C LYS A 86 8.13 -12.86 -15.36
N LEU A 87 7.92 -11.59 -15.72
CA LEU A 87 7.67 -11.15 -17.09
C LEU A 87 8.93 -11.29 -17.95
N TYR A 88 10.08 -10.84 -17.45
CA TYR A 88 11.36 -10.91 -18.15
C TYR A 88 11.87 -12.36 -18.33
N ASN A 89 11.66 -13.22 -17.33
CA ASN A 89 12.08 -14.63 -17.37
C ASN A 89 11.03 -15.56 -18.01
N ARG A 90 9.88 -15.05 -18.47
CA ARG A 90 8.90 -15.87 -19.18
C ARG A 90 9.47 -16.24 -20.55
N ARG A 91 10.05 -17.43 -20.66
CA ARG A 91 10.38 -18.03 -21.97
C ARG A 91 9.09 -18.57 -22.59
N ARG A 92 8.84 -18.23 -23.86
CA ARG A 92 7.74 -18.77 -24.66
C ARG A 92 7.71 -20.30 -24.54
N GLN A 93 6.58 -20.84 -24.11
CA GLN A 93 6.44 -22.30 -24.00
C GLN A 93 6.37 -22.92 -25.40
N PRO A 94 6.83 -24.18 -25.60
CA PRO A 94 6.87 -24.81 -26.93
C PRO A 94 5.50 -24.92 -27.63
N ASN A 95 4.42 -24.92 -26.85
CA ASN A 95 3.04 -25.07 -27.32
C ASN A 95 2.24 -23.77 -27.27
N GLU A 96 2.89 -22.64 -26.99
CA GLU A 96 2.24 -21.33 -26.89
C GLU A 96 2.19 -20.69 -28.29
N LEU A 97 0.99 -20.32 -28.74
CA LEU A 97 0.83 -19.60 -29.99
C LEU A 97 1.48 -18.22 -29.86
N ALA A 98 2.10 -17.73 -30.94
CA ALA A 98 2.83 -16.46 -30.92
C ALA A 98 1.95 -15.26 -30.49
N ILE A 99 0.64 -15.33 -30.73
CA ILE A 99 -0.32 -14.29 -30.34
C ILE A 99 -0.58 -14.24 -28.83
N ASP A 100 -0.54 -15.38 -28.14
CA ASP A 100 -0.78 -15.47 -26.69
C ASP A 100 0.42 -14.97 -25.89
N TYR A 101 1.64 -15.14 -26.42
CA TYR A 101 2.86 -14.59 -25.83
C TYR A 101 2.89 -13.06 -25.89
N CYS A 102 2.46 -12.47 -27.02
CA CYS A 102 2.45 -11.02 -27.22
C CYS A 102 1.36 -10.28 -26.42
N GLN A 103 0.32 -10.95 -25.94
CA GLN A 103 -0.73 -10.32 -25.13
C GLN A 103 -0.40 -10.22 -23.63
N CYS A 104 0.66 -10.89 -23.17
CA CYS A 104 1.13 -10.83 -21.79
C CYS A 104 2.46 -10.08 -21.62
N SER A 105 2.95 -9.42 -22.68
CA SER A 105 4.16 -8.59 -22.67
C SER A 105 3.80 -7.11 -22.64
#